data_AF-A0A7W1GM65-F1
#
_entry.id   AF-A0A7W1GM65-F1
#
_cell.length_a   1.000
_cell.length_b   1.000
_cell.length_c   1.000
_cell.angle_alpha   90.00
_cell.angle_beta   90.00
_cell.angle_gamma   90.00
#
_symmetry.space_group_name_H-M   'P 1'
#
loop_
_entity.id
_entity.type
_entity.pdbx_description
1 polymer ?
#
loop_
_entity_poly.entity_id
_entity_poly.type
_entity_poly.pdbx_seq_one_letter_code
_entity_poly.pdbx_strand_id
1 'polypeptide(L)'
;MSNAIKNVMGAASLGFGVLGLVNPDLFMRLTGAERDEARGLGFRDLVVGLGIYAAPRVGLAQRALADVGDAVVFARRKPVVVPVALVSAALAAYAAARA
;
A
#
# COMPACT_ATOMS: atom_id res chain seq x y z
N MET A 1 5.99 -19.09 4.63
CA MET A 1 5.36 -17.86 5.19
C MET A 1 5.58 -16.64 4.30
N SER A 2 6.81 -16.35 3.83
CA SER A 2 7.13 -15.23 2.91
C SER A 2 6.22 -15.17 1.66
N ASN A 3 5.97 -16.31 0.99
CA ASN A 3 5.11 -16.35 -0.21
C ASN A 3 3.64 -15.99 0.04
N ALA A 4 3.09 -16.31 1.22
CA ALA A 4 1.71 -15.95 1.55
C ALA A 4 1.58 -14.43 1.75
N ILE A 5 2.52 -13.84 2.50
CA ILE A 5 2.57 -12.38 2.71
C ILE A 5 2.75 -11.68 1.36
N LYS A 6 3.69 -12.15 0.52
CA LYS A 6 3.88 -11.63 -0.85
C LYS A 6 2.57 -11.60 -1.64
N ASN A 7 1.85 -12.72 -1.69
CA ASN A 7 0.64 -12.82 -2.49
C ASN A 7 -0.49 -11.95 -1.94
N VAL A 8 -0.67 -11.90 -0.62
CA VAL A 8 -1.68 -11.04 0.01
C VAL A 8 -1.37 -9.57 -0.22
N MET A 9 -0.13 -9.13 0.03
CA MET A 9 0.25 -7.73 -0.12
C MET A 9 0.29 -7.28 -1.58
N GLY A 10 0.76 -8.15 -2.48
CA GLY A 10 0.74 -7.91 -3.92
C GLY A 10 -0.69 -7.75 -4.45
N ALA A 11 -1.58 -8.70 -4.13
CA ALA A 11 -2.98 -8.65 -4.54
C ALA A 11 -3.71 -7.44 -3.94
N ALA A 12 -3.48 -7.14 -2.65
CA ALA A 12 -4.06 -5.96 -2.01
C ALA A 12 -3.59 -4.66 -2.67
N SER A 13 -2.28 -4.55 -2.97
CA SER A 13 -1.71 -3.36 -3.64
C SER A 13 -2.29 -3.18 -5.04
N LEU A 14 -2.43 -4.25 -5.82
CA LEU A 14 -3.12 -4.19 -7.11
C LEU A 14 -4.60 -3.79 -6.96
N GLY A 15 -5.30 -4.38 -6.00
CA GLY A 15 -6.71 -4.11 -5.73
C GLY A 15 -6.96 -2.65 -5.33
N PHE A 16 -6.20 -2.12 -4.37
CA PHE A 16 -6.25 -0.72 -3.98
C PHE A 16 -5.81 0.21 -5.10
N GLY A 17 -4.83 -0.20 -5.90
CA GLY A 17 -4.38 0.58 -7.02
C GLY A 17 -5.42 0.73 -8.13
N VAL A 18 -6.06 -0.37 -8.52
CA VAL A 18 -7.23 -0.35 -9.44
C VAL A 18 -8.36 0.47 -8.84
N LEU A 19 -8.65 0.30 -7.54
CA LEU A 19 -9.70 1.04 -6.85
C LEU A 19 -9.46 2.55 -6.90
N GLY A 20 -8.23 3.01 -6.63
CA GLY A 20 -7.88 4.44 -6.67
C GLY A 20 -7.98 5.07 -8.05
N LEU A 21 -7.77 4.28 -9.12
CA LEU A 21 -7.91 4.74 -10.50
C LEU A 21 -9.37 4.75 -10.99
N VAL A 22 -10.12 3.67 -10.70
CA VAL A 22 -11.48 3.46 -11.23
C VAL A 22 -12.53 4.16 -10.37
N ASN A 23 -12.38 4.15 -9.05
CA ASN A 23 -13.32 4.73 -8.11
C ASN A 23 -12.59 5.54 -7.00
N PRO A 24 -12.04 6.71 -7.38
CA PRO A 24 -11.28 7.55 -6.45
C PRO A 24 -12.13 7.99 -5.25
N ASP A 25 -13.44 8.20 -5.42
CA ASP A 25 -14.31 8.65 -4.32
C ASP A 25 -14.43 7.59 -3.22
N LEU A 26 -14.50 6.30 -3.57
CA LEU A 26 -14.46 5.21 -2.60
C LEU A 26 -13.07 5.11 -1.95
N PHE A 27 -12.00 5.26 -2.73
CA PHE A 27 -10.63 5.25 -2.20
C PHE A 27 -10.40 6.37 -1.18
N MET A 28 -10.86 7.59 -1.48
CA MET A 28 -10.82 8.75 -0.57
C MET A 28 -11.56 8.45 0.74
N ARG A 29 -12.74 7.83 0.67
CA ARG A 29 -13.49 7.43 1.88
C ARG A 29 -12.70 6.45 2.75
N LEU A 30 -11.95 5.55 2.14
CA LEU A 30 -11.17 4.53 2.86
C LEU A 30 -9.88 5.10 3.47
N THR A 31 -9.21 6.02 2.79
CA THR A 31 -7.86 6.49 3.16
C THR A 31 -7.84 7.88 3.78
N GLY A 32 -8.84 8.72 3.50
CA GLY A 32 -8.82 10.15 3.84
C GLY A 32 -7.99 10.99 2.88
N ALA A 33 -7.61 10.44 1.71
CA ALA A 33 -6.94 11.16 0.64
C ALA A 33 -7.88 12.17 -0.05
N GLU A 34 -7.29 13.18 -0.67
CA GLU A 34 -7.98 14.07 -1.61
C GLU A 34 -8.10 13.41 -2.99
N ARG A 35 -8.92 13.97 -3.89
CA ARG A 35 -9.23 13.32 -5.17
C ARG A 35 -8.03 13.18 -6.09
N ASP A 36 -7.20 14.22 -6.16
CA ASP A 36 -5.99 14.21 -6.98
C ASP A 36 -4.92 13.28 -6.38
N GLU A 37 -4.83 13.23 -5.05
CA GLU A 37 -3.98 12.28 -4.32
C GLU A 37 -4.44 10.83 -4.55
N ALA A 38 -5.75 10.56 -4.53
CA ALA A 38 -6.31 9.21 -4.66
C ALA A 38 -5.90 8.52 -5.97
N ARG A 39 -5.85 9.25 -7.08
CA ARG A 39 -5.37 8.70 -8.36
C ARG A 39 -3.87 8.44 -8.34
N GLY A 40 -3.08 9.36 -7.78
CA GLY A 40 -1.63 9.20 -7.64
C GLY A 40 -1.27 8.01 -6.74
N LEU A 41 -1.95 7.88 -5.61
CA LEU A 41 -1.80 6.76 -4.68
C LEU A 41 -2.24 5.44 -5.32
N GLY A 42 -3.36 5.45 -6.06
CA GLY A 42 -3.82 4.30 -6.81
C GLY A 42 -2.79 3.83 -7.84
N PHE A 43 -2.22 4.75 -8.62
CA PHE A 43 -1.16 4.41 -9.57
C PHE A 43 0.09 3.85 -8.87
N ARG A 44 0.54 4.48 -7.79
CA ARG A 44 1.65 3.99 -6.96
C ARG A 44 1.39 2.56 -6.48
N ASP A 45 0.22 2.28 -5.93
CA ASP A 45 -0.14 0.97 -5.37
C ASP A 45 -0.20 -0.12 -6.46
N LEU A 46 -0.64 0.22 -7.67
CA LEU A 46 -0.54 -0.65 -8.84
C LEU A 46 0.92 -1.01 -9.17
N VAL A 47 1.79 -0.01 -9.27
CA VAL A 47 3.22 -0.22 -9.59
C VAL A 47 3.90 -1.03 -8.50
N VAL A 48 3.63 -0.74 -7.22
CA VAL A 48 4.14 -1.52 -6.08
C VAL A 48 3.63 -2.96 -6.13
N GLY A 49 2.34 -3.18 -6.40
CA GLY A 49 1.75 -4.52 -6.54
C GLY A 49 2.42 -5.35 -7.64
N LEU A 50 2.66 -4.76 -8.81
CA LEU A 50 3.42 -5.39 -9.89
C LEU A 50 4.87 -5.67 -9.47
N GLY A 51 5.52 -4.72 -8.79
CA GLY A 51 6.86 -4.86 -8.25
C GLY A 51 6.99 -6.01 -7.24
N ILE A 52 5.98 -6.23 -6.39
CA ILE A 52 5.94 -7.35 -5.43
C ILE A 52 5.94 -8.71 -6.15
N TYR A 53 5.29 -8.82 -7.30
CA TYR A 53 5.29 -10.06 -8.07
C TYR A 53 6.55 -10.25 -8.92
N ALA A 54 7.07 -9.17 -9.52
CA ALA A 54 8.23 -9.21 -10.40
C ALA A 54 9.57 -9.30 -9.64
N ALA A 55 9.71 -8.53 -8.57
CA ALA A 55 10.93 -8.44 -7.76
C ALA A 55 10.54 -8.34 -6.27
N PRO A 56 10.18 -9.47 -5.63
CA PRO A 56 9.49 -9.47 -4.33
C PRO A 56 10.18 -8.67 -3.24
N ARG A 57 11.50 -8.82 -3.10
CA ARG A 57 12.29 -8.09 -2.10
C ARG A 57 12.19 -6.57 -2.28
N VAL A 58 12.29 -6.09 -3.51
CA VAL A 58 12.24 -4.65 -3.82
C VAL A 58 10.82 -4.12 -3.70
N GLY A 59 9.84 -4.83 -4.27
CA GLY A 59 8.43 -4.42 -4.20
C GLY A 59 7.88 -4.37 -2.78
N LEU A 60 8.24 -5.35 -1.94
CA LEU A 60 7.84 -5.36 -0.53
C LEU A 60 8.54 -4.25 0.26
N ALA A 61 9.82 -3.94 -0.03
CA ALA A 61 10.49 -2.80 0.58
C ALA A 61 9.84 -1.47 0.20
N GLN A 62 9.45 -1.30 -1.08
CA GLN A 62 8.70 -0.13 -1.53
C GLN A 62 7.34 -0.04 -0.84
N ARG A 63 6.63 -1.15 -0.66
CA ARG A 63 5.36 -1.17 0.07
C ARG A 63 5.54 -0.71 1.51
N ALA A 64 6.56 -1.22 2.20
CA ALA A 64 6.84 -0.82 3.57
C ALA A 64 7.08 0.69 3.69
N LEU A 65 7.88 1.27 2.78
CA LEU A 65 8.13 2.72 2.76
C LEU A 65 6.87 3.53 2.43
N ALA A 66 6.06 3.07 1.48
CA ALA A 66 4.80 3.70 1.12
C ALA A 66 3.83 3.72 2.31
N ASP A 67 3.67 2.60 3.01
CA ASP A 67 2.79 2.50 4.18
C ASP A 67 3.26 3.38 5.35
N VAL A 68 4.58 3.50 5.58
CA VAL A 68 5.13 4.46 6.57
C VAL A 68 4.81 5.90 6.15
N GLY A 69 4.97 6.24 4.88
CA GLY A 69 4.60 7.55 4.34
C GLY A 69 3.12 7.85 4.53
N ASP A 70 2.25 6.89 4.22
CA ASP A 70 0.80 6.99 4.38
C ASP A 70 0.41 7.20 5.85
N ALA A 71 1.06 6.49 6.78
CA ALA A 71 0.83 6.69 8.21
C ALA A 71 1.13 8.13 8.63
N VAL A 72 2.21 8.73 8.12
CA VAL A 72 2.60 10.11 8.43
C VAL A 72 1.66 11.12 7.78
N VAL A 73 1.36 10.98 6.49
CA VAL A 73 0.53 11.90 5.72
C VAL A 73 -0.92 11.88 6.21
N PHE A 74 -1.48 10.69 6.45
CA PHE A 74 -2.89 10.55 6.83
C PHE A 74 -3.13 10.58 8.34
N ALA A 75 -2.09 10.63 9.19
CA ALA A 75 -2.26 10.69 10.65
C ALA A 75 -3.22 11.79 11.11
N ARG A 76 -3.19 12.96 10.47
CA ARG A 76 -4.04 14.11 10.83
C ARG A 76 -5.42 14.07 10.17
N ARG A 77 -5.55 13.46 9.00
CA ARG A 77 -6.80 13.44 8.21
C ARG A 77 -7.68 12.25 8.59
N LYS A 78 -7.08 11.08 8.79
CA LYS A 78 -7.77 9.84 9.14
C LYS A 78 -6.91 8.97 10.07
N PRO A 79 -6.91 9.26 11.39
CA PRO A 79 -6.00 8.64 12.36
C PRO A 79 -6.07 7.10 12.40
N VAL A 80 -7.23 6.52 12.10
CA VAL A 80 -7.41 5.05 12.06
C VAL A 80 -6.55 4.37 10.98
N VAL A 81 -6.07 5.10 9.97
CA VAL A 81 -5.15 4.55 8.95
C VAL A 81 -3.77 4.27 9.54
N VAL A 82 -3.33 5.03 10.55
CA VAL A 82 -1.98 4.91 11.14
C VAL A 82 -1.68 3.48 11.63
N PRO A 83 -2.47 2.86 12.53
CA PRO A 83 -2.15 1.52 13.01
C PRO A 83 -2.19 0.48 11.88
N VAL A 84 -3.12 0.60 10.94
CA VAL A 84 -3.24 -0.32 9.80
C VAL A 84 -2.01 -0.23 8.89
N ALA A 85 -1.61 1.00 8.55
CA ALA A 85 -0.44 1.26 7.71
C ALA A 85 0.85 0.80 8.38
N LEU A 86 1.04 1.06 9.67
CA LEU A 86 2.25 0.61 10.39
C LEU A 86 2.35 -0.91 10.51
N VAL A 87 1.23 -1.61 10.75
CA VAL A 87 1.20 -3.08 10.75
C VAL A 87 1.51 -3.62 9.35
N SER A 88 0.91 -3.04 8.32
CA SER A 88 1.22 -3.39 6.92
C SER A 88 2.70 -3.17 6.61
N ALA A 89 3.26 -2.02 6.99
CA ALA A 89 4.67 -1.71 6.79
C ALA A 89 5.60 -2.72 7.48
N ALA A 90 5.30 -3.10 8.73
CA ALA A 90 6.08 -4.07 9.47
C ALA A 90 6.06 -5.45 8.81
N LEU A 91 4.90 -5.90 8.33
CA LEU A 91 4.75 -7.18 7.61
C LEU A 91 5.49 -7.16 6.27
N ALA A 92 5.40 -6.05 5.52
CA ALA A 92 6.11 -5.87 4.26
C ALA A 92 7.63 -5.87 4.47
N ALA A 93 8.13 -5.13 5.46
CA ALA A 93 9.55 -5.07 5.79
C ALA A 93 10.09 -6.45 6.23
N TYR A 94 9.34 -7.16 7.08
CA TYR A 94 9.69 -8.50 7.50
C TYR A 94 9.76 -9.48 6.31
N ALA A 95 8.77 -9.43 5.41
CA ALA A 95 8.76 -10.27 4.22
C ALA A 95 9.89 -9.91 3.24
N ALA A 96 10.18 -8.61 3.05
CA ALA A 96 11.28 -8.14 2.23
C ALA A 96 12.65 -8.62 2.74
N ALA A 97 12.87 -8.60 4.06
CA ALA A 97 14.10 -9.08 4.67
C ALA A 97 14.31 -10.59 4.50
N ARG A 98 13.26 -11.35 4.15
CA ARG A 98 13.28 -12.80 3.95
C ARG A 98 12.98 -13.24 2.52
N ALA A 99 12.91 -12.30 1.58
CA ALA A 99 12.63 -12.54 0.17
C ALA A 99 13.90 -12.61 -0.68
#